data_AF-A0A355PJI3-F1
#
_entry.id   AF-A0A355PJI3-F1
#
_cell.length_a   1.000
_cell.length_b   1.000
_cell.length_c   1.000
_cell.angle_alpha   90.00
_cell.angle_beta   90.00
_cell.angle_gamma   90.00
#
_symmetry.space_group_name_H-M   'P 1'
#
loop_
_entity.id
_entity.type
_entity.pdbx_description
1 polymer ?
#
loop_
_entity_poly.entity_id
_entity_poly.type
_entity_poly.pdbx_seq_one_letter_code
_entity_poly.pdbx_strand_id
1 'polypeptide(L)' 'MSKKNPVKKEKTNLKNTKETKNLGYQNSWKETPKEVKKCNKLGHKKVEQKTNFRCVSRVECPKCGYFYLVDSSD' A
#
# COMPACT_ATOMS: atom_id res chain seq x y z
N MET A 1 29.18 -4.26 -38.38
CA MET A 1 29.55 -4.90 -37.11
C MET A 1 29.49 -3.86 -35.98
N SER A 2 28.42 -3.82 -35.19
CA SER A 2 28.43 -3.14 -33.89
C SER A 2 27.76 -4.03 -32.87
N LYS A 3 28.53 -4.37 -31.85
CA LYS A 3 28.25 -5.36 -30.81
C LYS A 3 27.40 -4.72 -29.71
N LYS A 4 26.43 -5.51 -29.23
CA LYS A 4 25.97 -5.66 -27.83
C LYS A 4 25.34 -4.44 -27.13
N ASN A 5 24.07 -4.58 -26.77
CA ASN A 5 23.69 -4.63 -25.35
C ASN A 5 22.30 -5.27 -25.15
N PRO A 6 22.19 -6.46 -24.54
CA PRO A 6 20.92 -6.94 -24.00
C PRO A 6 20.67 -6.29 -22.63
N VAL A 7 19.62 -5.49 -22.52
CA VAL A 7 19.14 -4.95 -21.25
C VAL A 7 18.82 -6.12 -20.31
N LYS A 8 19.63 -6.25 -19.26
CA LYS A 8 19.50 -7.24 -18.19
C LYS A 8 18.66 -6.64 -17.06
N LYS A 9 17.63 -7.40 -16.64
CA LYS A 9 17.04 -7.47 -15.29
C LYS A 9 16.21 -6.22 -14.92
N GLU A 10 15.00 -6.35 -14.37
CA GLU A 10 14.67 -7.14 -13.19
C GLU A 10 13.37 -7.94 -13.36
N LYS A 11 13.45 -9.24 -13.05
CA LYS A 11 12.29 -10.04 -12.71
C LYS A 11 11.82 -9.56 -11.34
N THR A 12 10.86 -8.65 -11.27
CA THR A 12 10.15 -8.38 -10.02
C THR A 12 9.43 -9.66 -9.62
N ASN A 13 10.02 -10.33 -8.64
CA ASN A 13 9.53 -11.51 -7.99
C ASN A 13 8.25 -11.12 -7.24
N LEU A 14 7.11 -11.12 -7.96
CA LEU A 14 5.79 -10.84 -7.39
C LEU A 14 5.36 -12.07 -6.57
N LYS A 15 6.03 -12.30 -5.44
CA LYS A 15 5.71 -13.35 -4.48
C LYS A 15 4.37 -13.03 -3.83
N ASN A 16 3.36 -13.82 -4.15
CA ASN A 16 2.12 -14.03 -3.40
C ASN A 16 1.48 -12.78 -2.79
N THR A 17 0.92 -11.92 -3.63
CA THR A 17 -0.04 -10.92 -3.17
C THR A 17 -1.35 -11.62 -2.81
N LYS A 18 -1.54 -11.93 -1.52
CA LYS A 18 -2.91 -11.86 -0.97
C LYS A 18 -3.46 -10.53 -1.43
N GLU A 19 -4.50 -10.55 -2.27
CA GLU A 19 -5.08 -9.35 -2.87
C GLU A 19 -5.45 -8.37 -1.76
N THR A 20 -4.54 -7.43 -1.51
CA THR A 20 -4.70 -6.51 -0.40
C THR A 20 -5.62 -5.43 -0.91
N LYS A 21 -6.83 -5.35 -0.35
CA LYS A 21 -7.86 -4.43 -0.82
C LYS A 21 -7.37 -2.99 -0.68
N ASN A 22 -7.30 -2.28 -1.81
CA ASN A 22 -6.99 -0.87 -1.81
C ASN A 22 -8.23 -0.08 -1.41
N LEU A 23 -8.18 0.58 -0.26
CA LEU A 23 -9.26 1.45 0.22
C LEU A 23 -9.09 2.91 -0.23
N GLY A 24 -8.05 3.23 -0.99
CA GLY A 24 -7.78 4.58 -1.49
C GLY A 24 -7.12 5.49 -0.44
N TYR A 25 -7.31 6.80 -0.60
CA TYR A 25 -6.76 7.80 0.30
C TYR A 25 -7.70 8.07 1.48
N GLN A 26 -7.14 8.08 2.69
CA GLN A 26 -7.84 8.42 3.93
C GLN A 26 -8.51 9.80 3.83
N ASN A 27 -7.86 10.78 3.21
CA ASN A 27 -8.39 12.13 3.01
C ASN A 27 -9.58 12.17 2.05
N SER A 28 -9.74 11.17 1.18
CA SER A 28 -10.86 11.07 0.25
C SER A 28 -12.08 10.36 0.85
N TRP A 29 -11.98 9.84 2.07
CA TRP A 29 -13.08 9.14 2.72
C TRP A 29 -14.09 10.14 3.29
N LYS A 30 -15.30 10.16 2.72
CA LYS A 30 -16.44 10.82 3.35
C LYS A 30 -16.82 10.16 4.69
N GLU A 31 -16.63 8.84 4.78
CA GLU A 31 -16.76 8.07 6.00
C GLU A 31 -15.70 6.97 6.07
N THR A 32 -15.22 6.63 7.27
CA THR A 32 -14.25 5.55 7.42
C THR A 32 -14.86 4.21 6.97
N PRO A 33 -14.22 3.46 6.05
CA PRO A 33 -14.75 2.20 5.55
C PRO A 33 -14.91 1.17 6.67
N LYS A 34 -15.93 0.33 6.55
CA LYS A 34 -16.30 -0.68 7.57
C LYS A 34 -15.13 -1.61 7.92
N GLU A 35 -14.28 -1.92 6.96
CA GLU A 35 -13.07 -2.75 7.15
C GLU A 35 -12.07 -2.10 8.11
N VAL A 36 -11.80 -0.80 7.96
CA VAL A 36 -10.90 -0.05 8.84
C VAL A 36 -11.54 0.13 10.21
N LYS A 37 -12.84 0.45 10.28
CA LYS A 37 -13.60 0.51 11.54
C LYS A 37 -13.52 -0.81 12.32
N LYS A 38 -13.72 -1.95 11.63
CA LYS A 38 -13.64 -3.29 12.23
C LYS A 38 -12.22 -3.60 12.69
N CYS A 39 -11.22 -3.32 11.87
CA CYS A 39 -9.82 -3.53 12.20
C CYS A 39 -9.34 -2.71 13.41
N ASN A 40 -9.83 -1.47 13.55
CA ASN A 40 -9.54 -0.62 14.70
C ASN A 40 -10.18 -1.20 15.98
N LYS A 41 -11.45 -1.62 15.92
CA LYS A 41 -12.12 -2.33 17.03
C LYS A 41 -11.42 -3.62 17.45
N LEU A 42 -10.81 -4.33 16.49
CA LEU A 42 -10.04 -5.55 16.75
C LEU A 42 -8.61 -5.28 17.24
N GLY A 43 -8.15 -4.02 17.27
CA GLY A 43 -6.81 -3.66 17.70
C GLY A 43 -5.70 -4.26 16.85
N HIS A 44 -5.93 -4.51 15.56
CA HIS A 44 -4.89 -5.08 14.70
C HIS A 44 -3.75 -4.10 14.49
N LYS A 45 -2.51 -4.63 14.54
CA LYS A 45 -1.31 -3.87 14.24
C LYS A 45 -1.28 -3.52 12.75
N LYS A 46 -1.38 -2.23 12.47
CA LYS A 46 -1.21 -1.65 11.14
C LYS A 46 0.26 -1.37 10.90
N VAL A 47 0.72 -1.60 9.68
CA VAL A 47 2.08 -1.31 9.24
C VAL A 47 2.00 -0.06 8.38
N GLU A 48 2.74 0.97 8.76
CA GLU A 48 2.91 2.17 7.94
C GLU A 48 4.21 2.04 7.15
N GLN A 49 4.12 2.27 5.85
CA GLN A 49 5.23 2.26 4.91
C GLN A 49 5.29 3.63 4.26
N LYS A 50 6.49 4.23 4.24
CA LYS A 50 6.72 5.45 3.47
C LYS A 50 6.59 5.11 1.99
N THR A 51 5.80 5.89 1.26
CA THR A 51 5.74 5.75 -0.19
C THR A 51 6.86 6.56 -0.84
N ASN A 52 6.96 6.50 -2.17
CA ASN A 52 7.92 7.30 -2.92
C ASN A 52 7.55 8.81 -2.93
N PHE A 53 6.36 9.17 -2.45
CA PHE A 53 5.91 10.56 -2.34
C PHE A 53 6.20 11.09 -0.93
N ARG A 54 6.76 12.29 -0.86
CA ARG A 54 7.26 12.91 0.39
C ARG A 54 6.18 13.09 1.46
N CYS A 55 4.93 13.29 1.04
CA CYS A 55 3.80 13.56 1.91
C CYS A 55 2.80 12.40 2.02
N VAL A 56 3.04 11.27 1.33
CA VAL A 56 2.11 10.13 1.31
C VAL A 56 2.69 8.93 2.03
N SER A 57 1.96 8.41 3.00
CA SER A 57 2.26 7.21 3.76
C SER A 57 1.24 6.12 3.43
N ARG A 58 1.70 4.90 3.16
CA ARG A 58 0.83 3.74 2.93
C ARG A 58 0.65 2.98 4.24
N VAL A 59 -0.59 2.90 4.72
CA VAL A 59 -0.94 2.13 5.90
C VAL A 59 -1.64 0.86 5.47
N GLU A 60 -1.10 -0.30 5.85
CA GLU A 60 -1.70 -1.59 5.55
C GLU A 60 -1.94 -2.44 6.81
N CYS A 61 -2.93 -3.31 6.75
CA CYS A 61 -3.20 -4.29 7.78
C CYS A 61 -3.01 -5.69 7.19
N PRO A 62 -1.91 -6.41 7.50
CA PRO A 62 -1.65 -7.74 6.95
C PRO A 62 -2.66 -8.79 7.45
N LYS A 63 -3.34 -8.54 8.59
CA LYS A 63 -4.40 -9.42 9.11
C LYS A 63 -5.72 -9.26 8.37
N CYS A 64 -6.12 -8.02 8.07
CA CYS A 64 -7.36 -7.73 7.35
C CYS A 64 -7.20 -7.79 5.83
N GLY A 65 -5.97 -7.74 5.33
CA GLY A 65 -5.71 -7.74 3.89
C GLY A 65 -6.22 -6.48 3.22
N TYR A 66 -6.08 -5.30 3.83
CA TYR A 66 -6.36 -4.02 3.19
C TYR A 66 -5.20 -3.05 3.36
N PHE A 67 -5.13 -2.06 2.48
CA PHE A 67 -4.26 -0.90 2.62
C PHE A 67 -4.98 0.39 2.23
N TYR A 68 -4.50 1.51 2.78
CA TYR A 68 -4.94 2.85 2.44
C TYR A 68 -3.76 3.80 2.45
N LEU A 69 -3.92 4.94 1.79
CA LEU A 69 -2.89 5.97 1.70
C LEU A 69 -3.30 7.14 2.59
N VAL A 70 -2.37 7.68 3.36
CA VAL A 70 -2.54 8.88 4.17
C VAL A 70 -1.70 9.94 3.51
N ASP A 71 -2.35 10.96 2.98
CA ASP A 71 -1.67 12.15 2.50
C ASP A 71 -1.63 13.16 3.65
N SER A 72 -0.42 13.61 4.01
CA SER A 72 -0.16 14.59 5.06
C SER A 72 0.30 15.91 4.45
N SER A 73 -0.08 16.19 3.20
CA SER A 73 0.18 17.47 2.58
C SER A 73 -0.78 18.50 3.18
N ASP A 74 -0.25 19.32 4.08
CA ASP A 74 -0.88 20.51 4.65
C ASP A 74 -0.88 21.67 3.63
#